data_AF-A0A973BQ82-F1
#
_entry.id   AF-A0A973BQ82-F1
#
_cell.length_a   1.000
_cell.length_b   1.000
_cell.length_c   1.000
_cell.angle_alpha   90.00
_cell.angle_beta   90.00
_cell.angle_gamma   90.00
#
_symmetry.space_group_name_H-M   'P 1'
#
loop_
_entity.id
_entity.type
_entity.pdbx_description
1 polymer ?
#
loop_
_entity_poly.entity_id
_entity_poly.type
_entity_poly.pdbx_seq_one_letter_code
_entity_poly.pdbx_strand_id
1 'polypeptide(L)'
;MNKTAKTLLLLLAAFFLFIGLKSYQHATTYTELTDVQAINGTILQLHCPPKGAASLTLSDSAATYNLSVKFRTDYCDDKDSQALLGKDVTMQAVQVDGDFYQVYQLKEKDRIILNPEEVEADQTSATLGLFFLALLLTALVAYKSRQGNKQ
;
A
#
# COMPACT_ATOMS: atom_id res chain seq x y z
N MET A 1 11.36 -33.30 9.04
CA MET A 1 10.52 -32.67 8.00
C MET A 1 10.78 -33.40 6.69
N ASN A 2 9.74 -33.76 5.93
CA ASN A 2 9.96 -34.47 4.65
C ASN A 2 10.62 -33.54 3.62
N LYS A 3 11.44 -34.10 2.72
CA LYS A 3 12.22 -33.41 1.69
C LYS A 3 11.34 -32.53 0.80
N THR A 4 10.14 -32.99 0.43
CA THR A 4 9.19 -32.22 -0.40
C THR A 4 8.73 -30.94 0.30
N ALA A 5 8.34 -31.03 1.57
CA ALA A 5 7.90 -29.86 2.35
C ALA A 5 9.05 -28.85 2.55
N LYS A 6 10.27 -29.36 2.79
CA LYS A 6 11.47 -28.51 2.86
C LYS A 6 11.68 -27.72 1.57
N THR A 7 11.67 -28.40 0.42
CA THR A 7 11.88 -27.77 -0.88
C THR A 7 10.79 -26.75 -1.17
N LEU A 8 9.53 -27.08 -0.89
CA LEU A 8 8.40 -26.17 -1.12
C LEU A 8 8.51 -24.89 -0.28
N LEU A 9 8.83 -25.00 1.01
CA LEU A 9 8.97 -23.84 1.88
C LEU A 9 10.16 -22.95 1.48
N LEU A 10 11.26 -23.55 1.02
CA LEU A 10 12.41 -22.79 0.53
C LEU A 10 12.11 -22.09 -0.80
N LEU A 11 11.39 -22.73 -1.71
CA LEU A 11 10.92 -22.09 -2.94
C LEU A 11 9.98 -20.93 -2.63
N LEU A 12 9.06 -21.11 -1.69
CA LEU A 12 8.14 -20.05 -1.25
C LEU A 12 8.89 -18.88 -0.58
N ALA A 13 9.91 -19.16 0.22
CA ALA A 13 10.77 -18.13 0.81
C ALA A 13 11.53 -17.34 -0.27
N ALA A 14 12.10 -18.03 -1.26
CA ALA A 14 12.78 -17.41 -2.39
C ALA A 14 11.82 -16.53 -3.22
N PHE A 15 10.57 -17.00 -3.40
CA PHE A 15 9.52 -16.24 -4.07
C PHE A 15 9.17 -14.94 -3.32
N PHE A 16 8.97 -15.01 -2.00
CA PHE A 16 8.71 -13.80 -1.20
C PHE A 16 9.89 -12.83 -1.17
N LEU A 17 11.13 -13.33 -1.14
CA LEU A 17 12.33 -12.49 -1.29
C LEU A 17 12.36 -11.79 -2.65
N PHE A 18 12.05 -12.51 -3.72
CA PHE A 18 12.03 -11.96 -5.07
C PHE A 18 11.00 -10.84 -5.22
N ILE A 19 9.77 -11.06 -4.73
CA ILE A 19 8.73 -10.01 -4.73
C ILE A 19 9.14 -8.85 -3.83
N GLY A 20 9.68 -9.12 -2.63
CA GLY A 20 10.14 -8.08 -1.72
C GLY A 20 11.21 -7.17 -2.33
N LEU A 21 12.16 -7.74 -3.07
CA LEU A 21 13.17 -6.98 -3.82
C LEU A 21 12.56 -6.09 -4.90
N LYS A 22 11.59 -6.62 -5.66
CA LYS A 22 10.88 -5.83 -6.67
C LYS A 22 10.07 -4.69 -6.04
N SER A 23 9.38 -4.98 -4.94
CA SER A 23 8.61 -4.00 -4.17
C SER A 23 9.51 -2.90 -3.64
N TYR A 24 10.66 -3.24 -3.06
CA TYR A 24 11.64 -2.26 -2.58
C TYR A 24 12.18 -1.36 -3.70
N GLN A 25 12.44 -1.92 -4.88
CA GLN A 25 12.88 -1.14 -6.03
C GLN A 25 11.81 -0.18 -6.60
N HIS A 26 10.53 -0.46 -6.34
CA HIS A 26 9.41 0.38 -6.78
C HIS A 26 8.89 1.30 -5.68
N ALA A 27 9.42 1.20 -4.45
CA ALA A 27 9.18 2.15 -3.38
C ALA A 27 10.00 3.41 -3.66
N THR A 28 9.49 4.26 -4.55
CA THR A 28 10.05 5.60 -4.79
C THR A 28 9.62 6.54 -3.68
N THR A 29 10.57 7.27 -3.12
CA THR A 29 10.24 8.36 -2.19
C THR A 29 9.47 9.44 -2.93
N TYR A 30 8.57 10.14 -2.25
CA TYR A 30 7.73 11.18 -2.80
C TYR A 30 8.56 12.27 -3.49
N THR A 31 9.71 12.62 -2.90
CA THR A 31 10.64 13.61 -3.44
C THR A 31 11.31 13.20 -4.74
N GLU A 32 11.28 11.91 -5.08
CA GLU A 32 11.86 11.35 -6.31
C GLU A 32 10.80 11.05 -7.37
N LEU A 33 9.51 11.28 -7.08
CA LEU A 33 8.44 11.09 -8.06
C LEU A 33 8.53 12.13 -9.18
N THR A 34 8.47 11.66 -10.41
CA THR A 34 8.25 12.50 -11.59
C THR A 34 6.75 12.57 -11.90
N ASP A 35 6.35 13.57 -12.68
CA ASP A 35 4.98 13.68 -13.22
C ASP A 35 3.88 13.79 -12.16
N VAL A 36 4.21 14.35 -10.99
CA VAL A 36 3.23 14.68 -9.95
C VAL A 36 2.32 15.79 -10.46
N GLN A 37 1.03 15.49 -10.55
CA GLN A 37 0.00 16.40 -11.00
C GLN A 37 -0.75 16.98 -9.81
N ALA A 38 -0.93 18.31 -9.82
CA ALA A 38 -1.81 18.99 -8.90
C ALA A 38 -3.24 18.94 -9.45
N ILE A 39 -4.14 18.26 -8.74
CA ILE A 39 -5.52 18.04 -9.17
C ILE A 39 -6.44 18.68 -8.14
N ASN A 40 -7.30 19.58 -8.58
CA ASN A 40 -8.33 20.18 -7.74
C ASN A 40 -9.68 19.60 -8.13
N GLY A 41 -10.55 19.39 -7.15
CA GLY A 41 -11.90 18.97 -7.42
C GLY A 41 -12.71 18.80 -6.15
N THR A 42 -14.00 18.54 -6.33
CA THR A 42 -14.91 18.26 -5.22
C THR A 42 -15.10 16.76 -5.09
N ILE A 43 -14.93 16.19 -3.89
CA ILE A 43 -15.12 14.76 -3.65
C ILE A 43 -16.57 14.36 -3.90
N LEU A 44 -16.81 13.51 -4.90
CA LEU A 44 -18.13 12.99 -5.24
C LEU A 44 -18.45 11.70 -4.49
N GLN A 45 -17.51 10.75 -4.50
CA GLN A 45 -17.65 9.47 -3.82
C GLN A 45 -16.36 9.11 -3.10
N LEU A 46 -16.52 8.43 -1.97
CA LEU A 46 -15.44 7.82 -1.22
C LEU A 46 -15.73 6.33 -1.10
N HIS A 47 -14.87 5.50 -1.69
CA HIS A 47 -14.93 4.06 -1.59
C HIS A 47 -14.01 3.55 -0.48
N CYS A 48 -14.62 2.92 0.52
CA CYS A 48 -13.97 2.44 1.73
C CYS A 48 -14.11 0.91 1.83
N PRO A 49 -13.24 0.12 1.21
CA PRO A 49 -13.34 -1.34 1.27
C PRO A 49 -13.02 -1.86 2.68
N PRO A 50 -13.50 -3.06 3.07
CA PRO A 50 -13.19 -3.63 4.39
C PRO A 50 -11.69 -3.95 4.58
N LYS A 51 -10.95 -4.10 3.47
CA LYS A 51 -9.49 -4.33 3.44
C LYS A 51 -8.88 -3.55 2.28
N GLY A 52 -7.64 -3.09 2.45
CA GLY A 52 -6.89 -2.37 1.42
C GLY A 52 -6.94 -0.85 1.60
N ALA A 53 -6.60 -0.13 0.53
CA ALA A 53 -6.62 1.34 0.49
C ALA A 53 -8.05 1.85 0.19
N ALA A 54 -8.35 3.06 0.66
CA ALA A 54 -9.55 3.78 0.20
C ALA A 54 -9.29 4.39 -1.18
N SER A 55 -10.36 4.71 -1.91
CA SER A 55 -10.27 5.50 -3.13
C SER A 55 -11.39 6.53 -3.19
N LEU A 56 -11.18 7.61 -3.95
CA LEU A 56 -12.21 8.61 -4.19
C LEU A 56 -12.38 8.91 -5.68
N THR A 57 -13.52 9.51 -6.02
CA THR A 57 -13.79 10.13 -7.33
C THR A 57 -14.18 11.59 -7.13
N LEU A 58 -13.92 12.41 -8.15
CA LEU A 58 -14.27 13.83 -8.14
C LEU A 58 -15.54 14.09 -8.96
N SER A 59 -16.23 15.19 -8.68
CA SER A 59 -17.50 15.53 -9.36
C SER A 59 -17.34 15.80 -10.86
N ASP A 60 -16.17 16.26 -11.28
CA ASP A 60 -15.81 16.66 -12.64
C ASP A 60 -14.95 15.61 -13.36
N SER A 61 -14.67 14.47 -12.72
CA SER A 61 -13.79 13.44 -13.26
C SER A 61 -14.25 12.02 -12.92
N ALA A 62 -14.30 11.16 -13.93
CA ALA A 62 -14.53 9.72 -13.74
C ALA A 62 -13.27 8.96 -13.27
N ALA A 63 -12.14 9.65 -13.11
CA ALA A 63 -10.90 9.03 -12.66
C ALA A 63 -11.00 8.52 -11.23
N THR A 64 -10.28 7.43 -10.97
CA THR A 64 -10.17 6.84 -9.64
C THR A 64 -8.88 7.28 -8.99
N TYR A 65 -9.02 7.90 -7.82
CA TYR A 65 -7.90 8.41 -7.03
C TYR A 65 -7.68 7.49 -5.84
N ASN A 66 -6.63 6.67 -5.89
CA ASN A 66 -6.27 5.75 -4.82
C ASN A 66 -5.57 6.49 -3.68
N LEU A 67 -6.04 6.25 -2.46
CA LEU A 67 -5.51 6.85 -1.24
C LEU A 67 -4.62 5.83 -0.51
N SER A 68 -4.42 6.00 0.80
CA SER A 68 -3.66 5.07 1.63
C SER A 68 -4.56 4.15 2.47
N VAL A 69 -3.99 3.07 3.00
CA VAL A 69 -4.64 2.20 3.98
C VAL A 69 -4.81 2.95 5.30
N LYS A 70 -3.85 3.81 5.65
CA LYS A 70 -3.94 4.69 6.82
C LYS A 70 -5.12 5.65 6.70
N PHE A 71 -5.28 6.33 5.56
CA PHE A 71 -6.41 7.22 5.31
C PHE A 71 -7.74 6.50 5.51
N ARG A 72 -7.85 5.27 4.99
CA ARG A 72 -9.04 4.46 5.19
C ARG A 72 -9.30 4.21 6.68
N THR A 73 -8.26 3.87 7.45
CA THR A 73 -8.41 3.61 8.88
C THR A 73 -8.84 4.86 9.65
N ASP A 74 -8.32 6.03 9.24
CA ASP A 74 -8.55 7.29 9.95
C ASP A 74 -9.88 7.97 9.55
N TYR A 75 -10.38 7.74 8.33
CA TYR A 75 -11.52 8.47 7.78
C TYR A 75 -12.68 7.59 7.31
N CYS A 76 -12.53 6.26 7.19
CA CYS A 76 -13.61 5.40 6.70
C CYS A 76 -14.50 4.77 7.79
N ASP A 77 -14.30 5.10 9.07
CA ASP A 77 -15.06 4.52 10.18
C ASP A 77 -16.44 5.21 10.32
N ASP A 78 -17.39 4.79 9.47
CA ASP A 78 -18.86 4.99 9.39
C ASP A 78 -19.53 6.36 9.70
N LYS A 79 -18.90 7.30 10.40
CA LYS A 79 -19.44 8.66 10.70
C LYS A 79 -18.62 9.78 10.07
N ASP A 80 -17.30 9.60 10.00
CA ASP A 80 -16.39 10.63 9.46
C ASP A 80 -16.17 10.49 7.95
N SER A 81 -16.50 9.33 7.36
CA SER A 81 -16.32 9.04 5.93
C SER A 81 -17.19 9.91 5.02
N GLN A 82 -18.40 10.22 5.48
CA GLN A 82 -19.30 11.12 4.77
C GLN A 82 -18.92 12.60 4.94
N ALA A 83 -18.12 12.95 5.95
CA ALA A 83 -17.78 14.34 6.24
C ALA A 83 -16.93 14.98 5.13
N LEU A 84 -16.21 14.15 4.36
CA LEU A 84 -15.37 14.58 3.24
C LEU A 84 -16.13 14.67 1.90
N LEU A 85 -17.35 14.12 1.81
CA LEU A 85 -18.15 14.21 0.59
C LEU A 85 -18.59 15.66 0.34
N GLY A 86 -18.53 16.10 -0.92
CA GLY A 86 -18.86 17.45 -1.31
C GLY A 86 -17.83 18.50 -0.89
N LYS A 87 -16.67 18.10 -0.36
CA LYS A 87 -15.58 19.02 -0.01
C LYS A 87 -14.66 19.24 -1.19
N ASP A 88 -14.22 20.48 -1.34
CA ASP A 88 -13.18 20.84 -2.28
C ASP A 88 -11.82 20.45 -1.72
N VAL A 89 -11.06 19.75 -2.55
CA VAL A 89 -9.75 19.23 -2.19
C VAL A 89 -8.72 19.52 -3.27
N THR A 90 -7.47 19.60 -2.83
CA THR A 90 -6.30 19.64 -3.70
C THR A 90 -5.48 18.38 -3.46
N MET A 91 -5.17 17.68 -4.55
CA MET A 91 -4.41 16.45 -4.55
C MET A 91 -3.08 16.62 -5.27
N GLN A 92 -2.05 15.94 -4.77
CA GLN A 92 -0.86 15.65 -5.54
C GLN A 92 -0.88 14.15 -5.87
N ALA A 93 -0.96 13.83 -7.16
CA ALA A 93 -1.17 12.48 -7.63
C ALA A 93 -0.34 12.15 -8.87
N VAL A 94 0.01 10.88 -9.03
CA VAL A 94 0.70 10.35 -10.22
C VAL A 94 -0.23 9.39 -10.93
N GLN A 95 -0.35 9.53 -12.25
CA GLN A 95 -1.10 8.59 -13.08
C GLN A 95 -0.35 7.25 -13.15
N VAL A 96 -1.02 6.16 -12.77
CA VAL A 96 -0.41 4.82 -12.77
C VAL A 96 -0.81 4.04 -14.00
N ASP A 97 -2.11 4.03 -14.33
CA ASP A 97 -2.65 3.33 -15.49
C ASP A 97 -4.02 3.90 -15.90
N GLY A 98 -4.18 4.29 -17.16
CA GLY A 98 -5.43 4.87 -17.67
C GLY A 98 -5.97 5.98 -16.76
N ASP A 99 -7.21 5.85 -16.31
CA ASP A 99 -7.85 6.84 -15.43
C ASP A 99 -7.59 6.57 -13.92
N PHE A 100 -6.56 5.79 -13.59
CA PHE A 100 -6.19 5.46 -12.22
C PHE A 100 -4.97 6.26 -11.77
N TYR A 101 -5.16 6.99 -10.66
CA TYR A 101 -4.15 7.87 -10.07
C TYR A 101 -3.82 7.42 -8.66
N GLN A 102 -2.54 7.33 -8.33
CA GLN A 102 -2.10 7.20 -6.94
C GLN A 102 -1.96 8.60 -6.33
N VAL A 103 -2.74 8.88 -5.28
CA VAL A 103 -2.65 10.11 -4.51
C VAL A 103 -1.56 9.95 -3.46
N TYR A 104 -0.66 10.91 -3.42
CA TYR A 104 0.39 11.01 -2.42
C TYR A 104 0.08 12.07 -1.37
N GLN A 105 -0.59 13.15 -1.77
CA GLN A 105 -1.06 14.17 -0.85
C GLN A 105 -2.50 14.55 -1.13
N LEU A 106 -3.30 14.72 -0.07
CA LEU A 106 -4.65 15.26 -0.15
C LEU A 106 -4.79 16.37 0.89
N LYS A 107 -5.27 17.53 0.45
CA LYS A 107 -5.57 18.69 1.28
C LYS A 107 -7.03 19.07 1.17
N GLU A 108 -7.67 19.32 2.30
CA GLU A 108 -8.94 20.03 2.36
C GLU A 108 -8.64 21.47 2.84
N LYS A 109 -8.89 22.47 1.98
CA LYS A 109 -8.45 23.85 2.20
C LYS A 109 -6.92 23.87 2.43
N ASP A 110 -6.46 24.13 3.66
CA ASP A 110 -5.05 24.14 4.05
C ASP A 110 -4.64 22.99 4.96
N ARG A 111 -5.58 22.10 5.31
CA ARG A 111 -5.31 20.96 6.18
C ARG A 111 -4.91 19.75 5.34
N ILE A 112 -3.71 19.22 5.60
CA ILE A 112 -3.27 17.94 5.03
C ILE A 112 -4.05 16.81 5.71
N ILE A 113 -4.79 16.05 4.92
CA ILE A 113 -5.58 14.89 5.38
C ILE A 113 -4.99 13.55 4.90
N LEU A 114 -4.14 13.57 3.88
CA LEU A 114 -3.23 12.49 3.50
C LEU A 114 -1.84 13.08 3.26
N ASN A 115 -0.83 12.56 3.95
CA ASN A 115 0.56 12.99 3.80
C ASN A 115 1.35 11.95 2.98
N PRO A 116 2.25 12.38 2.06
CA PRO A 116 3.14 11.47 1.34
C PRO A 116 3.88 10.45 2.20
N GLU A 117 4.33 10.85 3.39
CA GLU A 117 5.05 9.97 4.34
C GLU A 117 4.18 8.77 4.78
N GLU A 118 2.87 8.94 4.84
CA GLU A 118 1.93 7.88 5.18
C GLU A 118 1.77 6.88 4.03
N VAL A 119 1.83 7.37 2.79
CA VAL A 119 1.78 6.51 1.58
C VAL A 119 3.07 5.70 1.47
N GLU A 120 4.23 6.33 1.71
CA GLU A 120 5.53 5.65 1.75
C GLU A 120 5.60 4.60 2.86
N ALA A 121 5.07 4.92 4.05
CA ALA A 121 5.01 3.99 5.17
C ALA A 121 4.18 2.73 4.84
N ASP A 122 3.05 2.89 4.15
CA ASP A 122 2.22 1.77 3.70
C ASP A 122 2.98 0.86 2.71
N GLN A 123 3.68 1.45 1.73
CA GLN A 123 4.50 0.71 0.77
C GLN A 123 5.67 -0.01 1.43
N THR A 124 6.33 0.66 2.38
CA THR A 124 7.47 0.10 3.13
C THR A 124 7.02 -1.05 4.03
N SER A 125 5.89 -0.90 4.74
CA SER A 125 5.33 -1.91 5.62
C SER A 125 5.02 -3.22 4.88
N ALA A 126 4.39 -3.12 3.70
CA ALA A 126 4.13 -4.28 2.85
C ALA A 126 5.43 -4.98 2.41
N THR A 127 6.43 -4.19 2.03
CA THR A 127 7.75 -4.70 1.61
C THR A 127 8.47 -5.43 2.75
N LEU A 128 8.47 -4.86 3.96
CA LEU A 128 9.05 -5.49 5.15
C LEU A 128 8.33 -6.78 5.52
N GLY A 129 7.00 -6.82 5.39
CA GLY A 129 6.20 -8.02 5.61
C GLY A 129 6.62 -9.19 4.71
N LEU A 130 6.91 -8.94 3.43
CA LEU A 130 7.40 -9.95 2.50
C LEU A 130 8.77 -10.51 2.92
N PHE A 131 9.71 -9.64 3.31
CA PHE A 131 11.02 -10.08 3.79
C PHE A 131 10.92 -10.87 5.09
N PHE A 132 10.07 -10.43 6.02
CA PHE A 132 9.86 -11.13 7.29
C PHE A 132 9.28 -12.54 7.05
N LEU A 133 8.31 -12.67 6.14
CA LEU A 133 7.73 -13.98 5.80
C LEU A 133 8.79 -14.92 5.20
N ALA A 134 9.65 -14.42 4.30
CA ALA A 134 10.74 -15.23 3.76
C ALA A 134 11.74 -15.68 4.83
N LEU A 135 12.07 -14.79 5.78
CA LEU A 135 12.94 -15.12 6.92
C LEU A 135 12.30 -16.16 7.83
N LEU A 136 11.01 -16.03 8.16
CA LEU A 136 10.28 -16.99 8.99
C LEU A 136 10.26 -18.39 8.35
N LEU A 137 9.97 -18.48 7.06
CA LEU A 137 9.98 -19.75 6.34
C LEU A 137 11.37 -20.39 6.35
N THR A 138 12.41 -19.60 6.11
CA THR A 138 13.80 -20.07 6.14
C THR A 138 14.20 -20.55 7.54
N ALA A 139 13.87 -19.78 8.58
CA ALA A 139 14.13 -20.10 9.97
C ALA A 139 13.40 -21.39 10.40
N LEU A 140 12.13 -21.55 10.01
CA LEU A 140 11.34 -22.76 10.26
C LEU A 140 12.01 -23.99 9.63
N VAL A 141 12.43 -23.88 8.37
CA VAL A 141 13.14 -24.95 7.66
C VAL A 141 14.45 -25.30 8.38
N ALA A 142 15.25 -24.31 8.77
CA ALA A 142 16.51 -24.51 9.48
C ALA A 142 16.30 -25.17 10.85
N TYR A 143 15.34 -24.69 11.63
CA TYR A 143 14.99 -25.22 12.94
C TYR A 143 14.56 -26.70 12.88
N LYS A 144 13.59 -27.02 12.01
CA LYS A 144 13.11 -28.40 11.82
C LYS A 144 14.19 -29.33 11.24
N SER A 145 15.08 -28.81 10.39
CA SER A 145 16.20 -29.60 9.84
C SER A 145 17.24 -29.94 10.92
N ARG A 146 17.54 -29.00 11.84
CA ARG A 146 18.45 -29.25 12.97
C ARG A 146 17.88 -30.26 13.97
N GLN A 147 16.57 -30.21 14.26
CA GLN A 147 15.95 -31.18 15.16
C GLN A 147 15.93 -32.61 14.58
N GLY A 148 15.71 -32.75 13.28
CA GLY A 148 15.75 -34.06 12.61
C GLY A 148 17.15 -34.68 12.51
N ASN A 149 18.22 -33.88 12.68
CA ASN A 149 19.62 -34.34 12.66
C ASN A 149 20.19 -34.58 14.08
N LYS A 150 19.41 -34.33 15.13
CA LYS A 150 19.78 -34.54 16.55
C LYS A 150 19.20 -35.84 17.13
N GLN A 151 18.57 -36.66 16.30
CA GLN A 151 18.21 -38.06 16.60
C GLN A 151 19.13 -38.98 15.82
#